data_AF-A0A5K0YGS7-F1
#
_entry.id   AF-A0A5K0YGS7-F1
#
_cell.length_a   1.000
_cell.length_b   1.000
_cell.length_c   1.000
_cell.angle_alpha   90.00
_cell.angle_beta   90.00
_cell.angle_gamma   90.00
#
_symmetry.space_group_name_H-M   'P 1'
#
loop_
_entity.id
_entity.type
_entity.pdbx_description
1 polymer ?
#
loop_
_entity_poly.entity_id
_entity_poly.type
_entity_poly.pdbx_seq_one_letter_code
_entity_poly.pdbx_strand_id
1 'polypeptide(L)'
;ASPHEMAEIEIPKWLKALPLAPVYYPTETEFSDPIAFISKIEKEASSYGICKIVPPLAKPSKRYVFANLNKSLAKSSEFFDGVSSPAFRNAGDEGENKSVFTTRNQELGCQTSKKTKGQCQWAVQKQVWQSGETYTLEQFESKSRSFARARLGMIKDVSPLVLESLFWKAASEKPIYVEYANDVPGSGFGEPEDALCFLNNRMRKRRLDRKYMRTVAKKEKKLYAQNDSTPTSAEANNQTGLPQSSESCHGTSLTNSDEGLEEMHGSSNPSSNREGTAGWKISNSPWNLQVIARSYGSLTRYMPDEIPGVTSPMVYIGMLFSWFAWHVEDHELHSLNFLHTGCPKTWYAVPGDSASSFEEVIRVQGYGGQLGHA
;
A
#
# COMPACT_ATOMS: atom_id res chain seq x y z
N ALA A 1 42.58 -4.12 -19.28
CA ALA A 1 41.69 -5.21 -19.71
C ALA A 1 41.03 -4.78 -21.02
N SER A 2 40.98 -5.66 -22.01
CA SER A 2 40.55 -5.40 -23.40
C SER A 2 39.06 -4.99 -23.51
N PRO A 3 38.64 -4.19 -24.51
CA PRO A 3 37.25 -3.74 -24.68
C PRO A 3 36.32 -4.73 -25.39
N HIS A 4 36.73 -5.99 -25.56
CA HIS A 4 35.95 -7.03 -26.24
C HIS A 4 35.62 -8.19 -25.31
N GLU A 5 34.60 -8.00 -24.48
CA GLU A 5 33.85 -9.10 -23.87
C GLU A 5 32.46 -8.60 -23.42
N MET A 6 31.71 -7.99 -24.33
CA MET A 6 30.24 -7.99 -24.17
C MET A 6 29.78 -9.39 -24.56
N ALA A 7 29.93 -10.34 -23.63
CA ALA A 7 29.28 -11.63 -23.74
C ALA A 7 27.81 -11.37 -24.03
N GLU A 8 27.35 -11.84 -25.18
CA GLU A 8 25.92 -11.89 -25.51
C GLU A 8 25.25 -12.60 -24.32
N ILE A 9 24.46 -11.84 -23.54
CA ILE A 9 23.92 -12.36 -22.28
C ILE A 9 22.98 -13.50 -22.66
N GLU A 10 23.42 -14.74 -22.43
CA GLU A 10 22.65 -15.92 -22.77
C GLU A 10 21.39 -15.96 -21.90
N ILE A 11 20.24 -15.84 -22.56
CA ILE A 11 18.95 -15.91 -21.91
C ILE A 11 18.64 -17.39 -21.63
N PRO A 12 18.42 -17.79 -20.35
CA PRO A 12 18.15 -19.17 -19.99
C PRO A 12 16.95 -19.74 -20.74
N LYS A 13 17.05 -21.00 -21.19
CA LYS A 13 15.97 -21.67 -21.96
C LYS A 13 14.66 -21.74 -21.18
N TRP A 14 14.72 -22.00 -19.87
CA TRP A 14 13.54 -22.05 -19.01
C TRP A 14 12.82 -20.70 -18.97
N LEU A 15 13.58 -19.60 -18.94
CA LEU A 15 13.04 -18.24 -18.91
C LEU A 15 12.29 -17.90 -20.20
N LYS A 16 12.82 -18.34 -21.35
CA LYS A 16 12.14 -18.20 -22.65
C LYS A 16 10.86 -19.05 -22.76
N ALA A 17 10.81 -20.16 -22.03
CA ALA A 17 9.71 -21.12 -22.09
C ALA A 17 8.61 -20.84 -21.05
N LEU A 18 8.80 -19.86 -20.15
CA LEU A 18 7.80 -19.52 -19.15
C LEU A 18 6.52 -18.98 -19.81
N PRO A 19 5.33 -19.51 -19.45
CA PRO A 19 4.08 -18.99 -19.95
C PRO A 19 3.84 -17.57 -19.41
N LEU A 20 3.33 -16.69 -20.26
CA LEU A 20 2.95 -15.35 -19.87
C LEU A 20 1.53 -15.35 -19.26
N ALA A 21 1.35 -14.57 -18.20
CA ALA A 21 0.04 -14.31 -17.61
C ALA A 21 -0.87 -13.56 -18.60
N PRO A 22 -2.20 -13.78 -18.55
CA PRO A 22 -3.15 -13.11 -19.41
C PRO A 22 -3.14 -11.58 -19.21
N VAL A 23 -3.37 -10.86 -20.30
CA VAL A 23 -3.43 -9.39 -20.31
C VAL A 23 -4.80 -8.94 -20.79
N TYR A 24 -5.50 -8.19 -19.96
CA TYR A 24 -6.84 -7.70 -20.22
C TYR A 24 -6.87 -6.20 -20.53
N TYR A 25 -7.76 -5.81 -21.44
CA TYR A 25 -7.96 -4.44 -21.91
C TYR A 25 -9.44 -4.08 -21.76
N PRO A 26 -9.91 -3.72 -20.54
CA PRO A 26 -11.30 -3.34 -20.32
C PRO A 26 -11.70 -2.15 -21.19
N THR A 27 -12.92 -2.19 -21.72
CA THR A 27 -13.60 -1.02 -22.29
C THR A 27 -13.87 0.02 -21.20
N GLU A 28 -14.19 1.27 -21.58
CA GLU A 28 -14.55 2.31 -20.60
C GLU A 28 -15.72 1.89 -19.70
N THR A 29 -16.73 1.21 -20.26
CA THR A 29 -17.87 0.68 -19.51
C THR A 29 -17.44 -0.40 -18.52
N GLU A 30 -16.63 -1.37 -18.95
CA GLU A 30 -16.12 -2.41 -18.05
C GLU A 30 -15.20 -1.85 -16.97
N PHE A 31 -14.43 -0.81 -17.30
CA PHE A 31 -13.55 -0.14 -16.36
C PHE A 31 -14.31 0.68 -15.30
N SER A 32 -15.60 0.95 -15.50
CA SER A 32 -16.41 1.69 -14.52
C SER A 32 -16.77 0.87 -13.27
N ASP A 33 -16.74 -0.47 -13.33
CA ASP A 33 -16.97 -1.35 -12.19
C ASP A 33 -15.81 -2.36 -12.01
N PRO A 34 -14.82 -2.05 -11.16
CA PRO A 34 -13.64 -2.90 -10.97
C PRO A 34 -14.00 -4.27 -10.41
N ILE A 35 -14.97 -4.36 -9.49
CA ILE A 35 -15.30 -5.64 -8.84
C ILE A 35 -16.00 -6.55 -9.84
N ALA A 36 -16.97 -6.02 -10.60
CA ALA A 36 -17.62 -6.81 -11.65
C ALA A 36 -16.63 -7.25 -12.73
N PHE A 37 -15.69 -6.39 -13.12
CA PHE A 37 -14.66 -6.75 -14.10
C PHE A 37 -13.71 -7.83 -13.59
N ILE A 38 -13.25 -7.73 -12.34
CA ILE A 38 -12.40 -8.76 -11.72
C ILE A 38 -13.13 -10.10 -11.68
N SER A 39 -14.38 -10.13 -11.21
CA SER A 39 -15.19 -11.36 -11.18
C SER A 39 -15.42 -11.94 -12.58
N LYS A 40 -15.52 -11.11 -13.63
CA LYS A 40 -15.64 -11.58 -15.01
C LYS A 40 -14.41 -12.35 -15.48
N ILE A 41 -13.21 -11.87 -15.16
CA ILE A 41 -11.94 -12.46 -15.63
C ILE A 41 -11.39 -13.55 -14.70
N GLU A 42 -11.89 -13.65 -13.47
CA GLU A 42 -11.39 -14.53 -12.40
C GLU A 42 -11.24 -15.98 -12.83
N LYS A 43 -12.22 -16.53 -13.57
CA LYS A 43 -12.21 -17.93 -14.00
C LYS A 43 -11.00 -18.27 -14.89
N GLU A 44 -10.56 -17.35 -15.75
CA GLU A 44 -9.39 -17.55 -16.60
C GLU A 44 -8.10 -17.12 -15.88
N ALA A 45 -8.13 -15.99 -15.17
CA ALA A 45 -6.94 -15.45 -14.50
C ALA A 45 -6.44 -16.36 -13.35
N SER A 46 -7.34 -17.03 -12.64
CA SER A 46 -7.02 -17.90 -11.50
C SER A 46 -6.12 -19.08 -11.87
N SER A 47 -6.22 -19.62 -13.10
CA SER A 47 -5.33 -20.70 -13.57
C SER A 47 -3.87 -20.26 -13.74
N TYR A 48 -3.59 -18.95 -13.69
CA TYR A 48 -2.24 -18.38 -13.75
C TYR A 48 -1.78 -17.81 -12.40
N GLY A 49 -2.69 -17.60 -11.44
CA GLY A 49 -2.43 -16.94 -10.15
C GLY A 49 -2.22 -15.42 -10.22
N ILE A 50 -1.97 -14.85 -11.40
CA ILE A 50 -1.84 -13.41 -11.63
C ILE A 50 -2.34 -13.06 -13.03
N CYS A 51 -2.77 -11.81 -13.21
CA CYS A 51 -3.04 -11.25 -14.53
C CYS A 51 -2.60 -9.78 -14.60
N LYS A 52 -2.55 -9.22 -15.81
CA LYS A 52 -2.26 -7.79 -16.02
C LYS A 52 -3.48 -7.11 -16.62
N ILE A 53 -3.93 -6.01 -16.03
CA ILE A 53 -5.00 -5.18 -16.56
C ILE A 53 -4.39 -3.87 -17.08
N VAL A 54 -4.69 -3.52 -18.32
CA VAL A 54 -4.26 -2.26 -18.94
C VAL A 54 -5.46 -1.31 -18.97
N PRO A 55 -5.48 -0.25 -18.13
CA PRO A 55 -6.59 0.71 -18.11
C PRO A 55 -6.84 1.34 -19.49
N PRO A 56 -8.09 1.66 -19.87
CA PRO A 56 -8.43 2.42 -21.08
C PRO A 56 -8.14 3.91 -20.90
N LEU A 57 -7.17 4.26 -20.05
CA LEU A 57 -6.80 5.62 -19.71
C LEU A 57 -5.34 5.85 -20.06
N ALA A 58 -5.01 7.07 -20.49
CA ALA A 58 -3.63 7.47 -20.69
C ALA A 58 -2.83 7.38 -19.39
N LYS A 59 -1.52 7.19 -19.49
CA LYS A 59 -0.64 7.14 -18.32
C LYS A 59 -0.54 8.52 -17.65
N PRO A 60 -0.65 8.60 -16.31
CA PRO A 60 -0.39 9.84 -15.58
C PRO A 60 1.02 10.37 -15.83
N SER A 61 1.19 11.70 -15.82
CA SER A 61 2.53 12.29 -15.93
C SER A 61 3.34 12.05 -14.66
N LYS A 62 4.66 11.89 -14.80
CA LYS A 62 5.56 11.75 -13.64
C LYS A 62 5.41 12.90 -12.64
N ARG A 63 5.24 14.14 -13.13
CA ARG A 63 5.02 15.33 -12.30
C ARG A 63 3.76 15.20 -11.44
N TYR A 64 2.66 14.67 -12.00
CA TYR A 64 1.43 14.42 -11.26
C TYR A 64 1.65 13.40 -10.14
N VAL A 65 2.27 12.26 -10.46
CA VAL A 65 2.56 11.19 -9.50
C VAL A 65 3.47 11.69 -8.37
N PHE A 66 4.58 12.35 -8.70
CA PHE A 66 5.53 12.86 -7.71
C PHE A 66 4.89 13.92 -6.81
N ALA A 67 4.06 14.80 -7.35
CA ALA A 67 3.35 15.80 -6.56
C ALA A 67 2.42 15.15 -5.52
N ASN A 68 1.67 14.11 -5.90
CA ASN A 68 0.77 13.41 -4.97
C ASN A 68 1.54 12.56 -3.94
N LEU A 69 2.58 11.85 -4.36
CA LEU A 69 3.43 11.10 -3.44
C LEU A 69 4.07 12.03 -2.40
N ASN A 70 4.67 13.14 -2.82
CA ASN A 70 5.27 14.13 -1.91
C ASN A 70 4.21 14.72 -0.96
N LYS A 71 3.01 15.05 -1.47
CA LYS A 71 1.88 15.48 -0.64
C LYS A 71 1.51 14.42 0.41
N SER A 72 1.47 13.15 0.02
CA SER A 72 1.11 12.04 0.91
C SER A 72 2.20 11.76 1.96
N LEU A 73 3.47 11.80 1.58
CA LEU A 73 4.61 11.60 2.48
C LEU A 73 4.69 12.71 3.53
N ALA A 74 4.49 13.96 3.14
CA ALA A 74 4.45 15.08 4.08
C ALA A 74 3.30 14.98 5.11
N LYS A 75 2.17 14.36 4.75
CA LYS A 75 1.09 14.08 5.71
C LYS A 75 1.44 12.96 6.68
N SER A 76 2.25 11.99 6.25
CA SER A 76 2.65 10.86 7.08
C SER A 76 3.65 11.25 8.17
N SER A 77 4.52 12.24 7.92
CA SER A 77 5.48 12.74 8.91
C SER A 77 4.79 13.46 10.08
N GLU A 78 3.66 14.13 9.85
CA GLU A 78 2.89 14.82 10.90
C GLU A 78 2.25 13.86 11.93
N PHE A 79 2.00 12.60 11.56
CA PHE A 79 1.39 11.62 12.46
C PHE A 79 2.38 10.97 13.45
N PHE A 80 3.67 10.94 13.12
CA PHE A 80 4.71 10.32 13.97
C PHE A 80 5.28 11.27 15.03
N ASP A 81 5.09 12.58 14.89
CA ASP A 81 5.62 13.59 15.82
C ASP A 81 4.82 13.69 17.15
N GLY A 82 3.78 12.87 17.31
CA GLY A 82 2.96 12.80 18.52
C GLY A 82 3.46 11.87 19.63
N VAL A 83 4.59 11.15 19.42
CA VAL A 83 5.10 10.13 20.36
C VAL A 83 6.52 10.42 20.87
N SER A 84 7.18 11.49 20.42
CA SER A 84 8.52 11.86 20.89
C SER A 84 8.48 13.05 21.87
N SER A 85 9.10 12.85 23.05
CA SER A 85 9.25 13.80 24.15
C SER A 85 9.79 15.19 23.74
N PRO A 86 9.44 16.27 24.48
CA PRO A 86 9.69 17.66 24.08
C PRO A 86 11.09 18.16 24.47
N ALA A 87 12.16 17.45 24.10
CA ALA A 87 13.52 17.80 24.54
C ALA A 87 14.44 18.41 23.47
N PHE A 88 14.02 18.52 22.21
CA PHE A 88 14.81 19.18 21.16
C PHE A 88 13.92 20.05 20.27
N ARG A 89 13.45 21.17 20.81
CA ARG A 89 13.00 22.31 19.98
C ARG A 89 14.00 23.44 20.17
N ASN A 90 15.09 23.38 19.42
CA ASN A 90 15.85 24.59 19.14
C ASN A 90 15.08 25.37 18.07
N ALA A 91 14.65 26.57 18.44
CA ALA A 91 14.03 27.54 17.56
C ALA A 91 15.07 28.03 16.55
N GLY A 92 14.76 27.93 15.26
CA GLY A 92 15.59 28.55 14.21
C GLY A 92 15.80 27.72 12.94
N ASP A 93 14.80 27.00 12.44
CA ASP A 93 14.80 26.60 11.04
C ASP A 93 13.35 26.65 10.56
N GLU A 94 13.04 27.49 9.58
CA GLU A 94 11.82 27.37 8.78
C GLU A 94 11.97 26.09 7.95
N GLY A 95 11.84 24.95 8.63
CA GLY A 95 12.08 23.64 8.05
C GLY A 95 11.03 23.39 6.99
N GLU A 96 11.44 23.47 5.72
CA GLU A 96 10.72 22.82 4.62
C GLU A 96 10.34 21.43 5.12
N ASN A 97 9.04 21.17 5.24
CA ASN A 97 8.51 19.87 5.64
C ASN A 97 8.82 18.89 4.50
N LYS A 98 10.07 18.41 4.45
CA LYS A 98 10.61 17.64 3.33
C LYS A 98 9.93 16.29 3.34
N SER A 99 9.24 15.99 2.24
CA SER A 99 8.59 14.71 2.01
C SER A 99 9.66 13.64 1.81
N VAL A 100 9.97 12.94 2.90
CA VAL A 100 11.00 11.89 2.93
C VAL A 100 10.39 10.54 3.29
N PHE A 101 11.10 9.48 2.91
CA PHE A 101 10.79 8.10 3.30
C PHE A 101 12.07 7.36 3.67
N THR A 102 11.94 6.33 4.49
CA THR A 102 13.06 5.45 4.87
C THR A 102 13.17 4.27 3.93
N THR A 103 14.39 3.78 3.74
CA THR A 103 14.66 2.61 2.91
C THR A 103 15.11 1.41 3.76
N ARG A 104 15.13 0.25 3.13
CA ARG A 104 15.71 -0.98 3.63
C ARG A 104 16.78 -1.44 2.67
N ASN A 105 17.85 -1.99 3.21
CA ASN A 105 18.82 -2.75 2.44
C ASN A 105 18.30 -4.17 2.25
N GLN A 106 18.51 -4.72 1.07
CA GLN A 106 18.14 -6.06 0.68
C GLN A 106 19.33 -6.72 -0.01
N GLU A 107 19.61 -7.95 0.40
CA GLU A 107 20.65 -8.79 -0.20
C GLU A 107 20.09 -9.54 -1.42
N LEU A 108 20.85 -9.55 -2.53
CA LEU A 108 20.58 -10.36 -3.71
C LEU A 108 21.82 -11.17 -4.08
N GLY A 109 21.73 -12.50 -4.02
CA GLY A 109 22.81 -13.42 -4.33
C GLY A 109 22.83 -14.60 -3.38
N CYS A 110 23.81 -15.49 -3.55
CA CYS A 110 24.01 -16.65 -2.69
C CYS A 110 25.40 -16.61 -2.07
N GLN A 111 25.48 -16.68 -0.74
CA GLN A 111 26.74 -16.90 -0.05
C GLN A 111 27.06 -18.40 -0.11
N THR A 112 27.95 -18.81 -1.02
CA THR A 112 28.43 -20.20 -1.03
C THR A 112 29.21 -20.47 0.25
N SER A 113 28.59 -21.10 1.24
CA SER A 113 29.33 -21.71 2.34
C SER A 113 30.22 -22.80 1.74
N LYS A 114 31.48 -22.87 2.19
CA LYS A 114 32.47 -23.84 1.68
C LYS A 114 31.84 -25.24 1.73
N LYS A 115 31.76 -25.91 0.58
CA LYS A 115 31.38 -27.34 0.45
C LYS A 115 32.28 -28.18 1.37
N THR A 116 31.84 -28.42 2.59
CA THR A 116 32.43 -29.41 3.48
C THR A 116 31.45 -30.57 3.52
N LYS A 117 31.76 -31.62 2.76
CA LYS A 117 31.07 -32.93 2.73
C LYS A 117 29.52 -32.88 2.77
N GLY A 118 28.90 -32.68 1.61
CA GLY A 118 27.54 -33.16 1.33
C GLY A 118 26.36 -32.39 1.93
N GLN A 119 26.57 -31.31 2.67
CA GLN A 119 25.48 -30.46 3.18
C GLN A 119 25.58 -29.04 2.62
N CYS A 120 24.52 -28.59 1.95
CA CYS A 120 24.33 -27.19 1.61
C CYS A 120 23.57 -26.55 2.79
N GLN A 121 24.30 -25.95 3.73
CA GLN A 121 23.67 -25.12 4.75
C GLN A 121 23.47 -23.72 4.16
N TRP A 122 22.22 -23.41 3.84
CA TRP A 122 21.76 -22.04 3.64
C TRP A 122 21.75 -21.37 5.01
N ALA A 123 22.84 -20.68 5.36
CA ALA A 123 22.88 -19.89 6.58
C ALA A 123 21.81 -18.79 6.47
N VAL A 124 20.88 -18.75 7.42
CA VAL A 124 19.87 -17.69 7.54
C VAL A 124 20.58 -16.40 7.96
N GLN A 125 21.17 -15.71 6.99
CA GLN A 125 21.69 -14.34 7.12
C GLN A 125 20.49 -13.37 7.11
N LYS A 126 20.61 -12.22 7.79
CA LYS A 126 19.58 -11.16 7.73
C LYS A 126 19.50 -10.62 6.29
N GLN A 127 18.58 -11.17 5.52
CA GLN A 127 18.44 -10.85 4.09
C GLN A 127 17.91 -9.44 3.83
N VAL A 128 17.26 -8.83 4.83
CA VAL A 128 16.74 -7.45 4.79
C VAL A 128 16.96 -6.77 6.14
N TRP A 129 17.39 -5.51 6.14
CA TRP A 129 17.51 -4.67 7.35
C TRP A 129 17.22 -3.21 7.03
N GLN A 130 16.87 -2.42 8.05
CA GLN A 130 16.69 -0.97 7.87
C GLN A 130 18.01 -0.32 7.45
N SER A 131 17.99 0.52 6.43
CA SER A 131 19.19 1.22 5.97
C SER A 131 19.64 2.31 6.95
N GLY A 132 18.69 2.88 7.70
CA GLY A 132 18.93 4.07 8.53
C GLY A 132 18.91 5.38 7.74
N GLU A 133 18.72 5.33 6.42
CA GLU A 133 18.77 6.48 5.52
C GLU A 133 17.36 6.94 5.12
N THR A 134 17.20 8.26 5.02
CA THR A 134 15.98 8.93 4.55
C THR A 134 16.22 9.63 3.22
N TYR A 135 15.31 9.50 2.27
CA TYR A 135 15.42 10.10 0.94
C TYR A 135 14.16 10.86 0.55
N THR A 136 14.32 11.92 -0.25
CA THR A 136 13.23 12.40 -1.13
C THR A 136 13.11 11.50 -2.36
N LEU A 137 11.99 11.59 -3.08
CA LEU A 137 11.79 10.85 -4.33
C LEU A 137 12.86 11.15 -5.37
N GLU A 138 13.27 12.41 -5.50
CA GLU A 138 14.28 12.86 -6.46
C GLU A 138 15.68 12.34 -6.10
N GLN A 139 16.02 12.34 -4.81
CA GLN A 139 17.29 11.80 -4.32
C GLN A 139 17.39 10.30 -4.60
N PHE A 140 16.35 9.54 -4.24
CA PHE A 140 16.34 8.09 -4.47
C PHE A 140 16.32 7.74 -5.96
N GLU A 141 15.62 8.52 -6.78
CA GLU A 141 15.65 8.34 -8.23
C GLU A 141 17.07 8.58 -8.80
N SER A 142 17.76 9.62 -8.33
CA SER A 142 19.16 9.88 -8.72
C SER A 142 20.07 8.72 -8.34
N LYS A 143 19.94 8.21 -7.10
CA LYS A 143 20.68 7.04 -6.61
C LYS A 143 20.40 5.79 -7.46
N SER A 144 19.13 5.50 -7.71
CA SER A 144 18.67 4.39 -8.55
C SER A 144 19.27 4.44 -9.96
N ARG A 145 19.28 5.62 -10.59
CA ARG A 145 19.92 5.82 -11.91
C ARG A 145 21.42 5.58 -11.90
N SER A 146 22.13 6.10 -10.89
CA SER A 146 23.57 5.89 -10.75
C SER A 146 23.91 4.42 -10.56
N PHE A 147 23.15 3.71 -9.74
CA PHE A 147 23.32 2.26 -9.56
C PHE A 147 23.04 1.48 -10.85
N ALA A 148 21.95 1.79 -11.56
CA ALA A 148 21.62 1.14 -12.81
C ALA A 148 22.72 1.34 -13.87
N ARG A 149 23.27 2.56 -13.99
CA ARG A 149 24.41 2.87 -14.87
C ARG A 149 25.67 2.10 -14.49
N ALA A 150 25.97 1.99 -13.19
CA ALA A 150 27.11 1.22 -12.71
C ALA A 150 26.99 -0.28 -13.03
N ARG A 151 25.77 -0.82 -13.00
CA ARG A 151 25.52 -2.26 -13.20
C ARG A 151 25.32 -2.66 -14.66
N LEU A 152 24.66 -1.81 -15.45
CA LEU A 152 24.34 -2.07 -16.87
C LEU A 152 25.38 -1.44 -17.82
N GLY A 153 26.26 -0.56 -17.34
CA GLY A 153 27.28 0.10 -18.14
C GLY A 153 26.69 1.00 -19.24
N MET A 154 27.22 0.88 -20.45
CA MET A 154 26.82 1.68 -21.62
C MET A 154 25.72 1.03 -22.48
N ILE A 155 25.06 -0.03 -21.99
CA ILE A 155 24.00 -0.70 -22.75
C ILE A 155 22.79 0.23 -22.81
N LYS A 156 22.52 0.81 -23.98
CA LYS A 156 21.46 1.81 -24.18
C LYS A 156 20.06 1.21 -24.18
N ASP A 157 19.92 -0.01 -24.71
CA ASP A 157 18.64 -0.71 -24.83
C ASP A 157 18.76 -2.16 -24.34
N VAL A 158 18.54 -2.35 -23.04
CA VAL A 158 18.47 -3.70 -22.46
C VAL A 158 17.04 -4.19 -22.60
N SER A 159 16.83 -5.29 -23.31
CA SER A 159 15.50 -5.90 -23.39
C SER A 159 15.04 -6.38 -22.00
N PRO A 160 13.73 -6.41 -21.69
CA PRO A 160 13.24 -6.87 -20.39
C PRO A 160 13.74 -8.28 -20.03
N LEU A 161 13.82 -9.17 -21.01
CA LEU A 161 14.28 -10.55 -20.85
C LEU A 161 15.78 -10.64 -20.54
N VAL A 162 16.59 -9.70 -21.05
CA VAL A 162 18.01 -9.59 -20.68
C VAL A 162 18.17 -9.06 -19.27
N LEU A 163 17.40 -8.04 -18.86
CA LEU A 163 17.40 -7.56 -17.46
C LEU A 163 17.01 -8.66 -16.48
N GLU A 164 16.02 -9.47 -16.84
CA GLU A 164 15.56 -10.62 -16.08
C GLU A 164 16.62 -11.72 -15.99
N SER A 165 17.32 -12.00 -17.10
CA SER A 165 18.45 -12.93 -17.11
C SER A 165 19.60 -12.45 -16.22
N LEU A 166 19.89 -11.14 -16.23
CA LEU A 166 20.88 -10.52 -15.36
C LEU A 166 20.48 -10.60 -13.88
N PHE A 167 19.19 -10.46 -13.57
CA PHE A 167 18.69 -10.63 -12.20
C PHE A 167 18.93 -12.06 -11.70
N TRP A 168 18.54 -13.09 -12.45
CA TRP A 168 18.74 -14.49 -12.04
C TRP A 168 20.21 -14.89 -11.99
N LYS A 169 21.04 -14.31 -12.86
CA LYS A 169 22.50 -14.43 -12.78
C LYS A 169 23.02 -13.81 -11.47
N ALA A 170 22.61 -12.58 -11.14
CA ALA A 170 23.00 -11.93 -9.89
C ALA A 170 22.53 -12.71 -8.65
N ALA A 171 21.34 -13.30 -8.68
CA ALA A 171 20.81 -14.14 -7.60
C ALA A 171 21.65 -15.41 -7.34
N SER A 172 22.37 -15.90 -8.36
CA SER A 172 23.22 -17.10 -8.27
C SER A 172 24.69 -16.79 -7.99
N GLU A 173 25.06 -15.51 -7.99
CA GLU A 173 26.44 -15.04 -7.80
C GLU A 173 26.66 -14.52 -6.38
N LYS A 174 27.82 -13.89 -6.14
CA LYS A 174 28.15 -13.26 -4.87
C LYS A 174 27.09 -12.20 -4.51
N PRO A 175 26.69 -12.11 -3.23
CA PRO A 175 25.71 -11.13 -2.79
C PRO A 175 26.05 -9.69 -3.18
N ILE A 176 25.05 -9.00 -3.72
CA ILE A 176 25.02 -7.56 -3.89
C ILE A 176 23.93 -6.97 -3.00
N TYR A 177 24.08 -5.70 -2.65
CA TYR A 177 23.13 -4.98 -1.81
C TYR A 177 22.35 -3.97 -2.65
N VAL A 178 21.03 -4.02 -2.52
CA VAL A 178 20.09 -3.10 -3.16
C VAL A 178 19.26 -2.41 -2.10
N GLU A 179 18.85 -1.18 -2.36
CA GLU A 179 17.95 -0.44 -1.48
C GLU A 179 16.56 -0.35 -2.08
N TYR A 180 15.56 -0.37 -1.22
CA TYR A 180 14.16 -0.20 -1.61
C TYR A 180 13.36 0.33 -0.42
N ALA A 181 12.21 0.90 -0.69
CA ALA A 181 11.23 1.23 0.33
C ALA A 181 9.98 0.39 0.08
N ASN A 182 9.58 -0.37 1.08
CA ASN A 182 8.36 -1.14 1.07
C ASN A 182 7.46 -0.68 2.22
N ASP A 183 6.17 -0.94 2.09
CA ASP A 183 5.19 -0.64 3.12
C ASP A 183 5.25 0.85 3.54
N VAL A 184 5.47 1.75 2.58
CA VAL A 184 5.48 3.19 2.85
C VAL A 184 4.03 3.69 2.83
N PRO A 185 3.50 4.26 3.92
CA PRO A 185 2.13 4.79 3.91
C PRO A 185 1.99 5.90 2.88
N GLY A 186 0.98 5.80 2.01
CA GLY A 186 0.63 6.87 1.10
C GLY A 186 0.06 6.42 -0.23
N SER A 187 -0.02 7.34 -1.18
CA SER A 187 -0.60 7.09 -2.50
C SER A 187 0.01 8.00 -3.58
N GLY A 188 0.20 7.45 -4.78
CA GLY A 188 0.51 8.23 -5.99
C GLY A 188 -0.72 8.73 -6.74
N PHE A 189 -1.92 8.28 -6.36
CA PHE A 189 -3.18 8.82 -6.85
C PHE A 189 -3.47 10.17 -6.18
N GLY A 190 -4.22 11.03 -6.88
CA GLY A 190 -4.84 12.20 -6.25
C GLY A 190 -5.85 11.78 -5.18
N GLU A 191 -6.13 12.70 -4.27
CA GLU A 191 -7.23 12.53 -3.32
C GLU A 191 -8.56 12.60 -4.09
N PRO A 192 -9.44 11.59 -3.98
CA PRO A 192 -10.72 11.61 -4.68
C PRO A 192 -11.59 12.76 -4.18
N GLU A 193 -12.28 13.44 -5.09
CA GLU A 193 -13.13 14.60 -4.77
C GLU A 193 -14.27 14.23 -3.79
N ASP A 194 -14.88 13.04 -3.96
CA ASP A 194 -15.98 12.55 -3.12
C ASP A 194 -15.53 11.88 -1.80
N ALA A 195 -14.25 11.52 -1.68
CA ALA A 195 -13.72 10.87 -0.48
C ALA A 195 -13.59 11.86 0.70
N LEU A 196 -13.55 13.16 0.42
CA LEU A 196 -13.58 14.21 1.45
C LEU A 196 -14.83 14.15 2.33
N CYS A 197 -15.96 13.65 1.83
CA CYS A 197 -17.18 13.49 2.62
C CYS A 197 -17.10 12.27 3.54
N PHE A 198 -16.77 11.10 3.00
CA PHE A 198 -16.81 9.84 3.75
C PHE A 198 -15.67 9.71 4.77
N LEU A 199 -14.44 10.10 4.41
CA LEU A 199 -13.28 10.01 5.30
C LEU A 199 -13.38 11.05 6.44
N ASN A 200 -13.75 12.30 6.13
CA ASN A 200 -13.90 13.34 7.17
C ASN A 200 -15.08 13.07 8.11
N ASN A 201 -16.23 12.63 7.58
CA ASN A 201 -17.38 12.29 8.44
C ASN A 201 -17.08 11.12 9.37
N ARG A 202 -16.33 10.11 8.91
CA ARG A 202 -15.93 8.97 9.74
C ARG A 202 -14.82 9.30 10.74
N MET A 203 -13.83 10.12 10.37
CA MET A 203 -12.83 10.64 11.33
C MET A 203 -13.47 11.50 12.42
N ARG A 204 -14.46 12.33 12.04
CA ARG A 204 -15.25 13.14 12.98
C ARG A 204 -16.10 12.26 13.90
N LYS A 205 -16.75 11.22 13.36
CA LYS A 205 -17.48 10.20 14.14
C LYS A 205 -16.56 9.43 15.09
N ARG A 206 -15.38 8.98 14.64
CA ARG A 206 -14.37 8.32 15.49
C ARG A 206 -13.84 9.23 16.61
N ARG A 207 -13.65 10.53 16.35
CA ARG A 207 -13.29 11.51 17.41
C ARG A 207 -14.42 11.66 18.43
N LEU A 208 -15.68 11.67 17.97
CA LEU A 208 -16.86 11.71 18.83
C LEU A 208 -17.01 10.43 19.66
N ASP A 209 -16.90 9.25 19.05
CA ASP A 209 -17.02 7.96 19.73
C ASP A 209 -15.89 7.76 20.76
N ARG A 210 -14.65 8.15 20.43
CA ARG A 210 -13.51 8.08 21.36
C ARG A 210 -13.65 9.08 22.52
N LYS A 211 -14.23 10.26 22.26
CA LYS A 211 -14.59 11.24 23.30
C LYS A 211 -15.74 10.74 24.18
N TYR A 212 -16.73 10.08 23.59
CA TYR A 212 -17.86 9.46 24.28
C TYR A 212 -17.36 8.34 25.19
N MET A 213 -16.59 7.38 24.68
CA MET A 213 -16.01 6.29 25.47
C MET A 213 -15.12 6.78 26.61
N ARG A 214 -14.31 7.84 26.40
CA ARG A 214 -13.55 8.47 27.49
C ARG A 214 -14.45 9.13 28.55
N THR A 215 -15.60 9.66 28.14
CA THR A 215 -16.58 10.25 29.06
C THR A 215 -17.29 9.17 29.86
N VAL A 216 -17.68 8.07 29.22
CA VAL A 216 -18.29 6.89 29.85
C VAL A 216 -17.32 6.30 30.87
N ALA A 217 -16.07 6.03 30.47
CA ALA A 217 -15.05 5.49 31.39
C ALA A 217 -14.75 6.42 32.58
N LYS A 218 -14.81 7.75 32.40
CA LYS A 218 -14.70 8.72 33.51
C LYS A 218 -15.92 8.70 34.43
N LYS A 219 -17.14 8.53 33.89
CA LYS A 219 -18.36 8.38 34.68
C LYS A 219 -18.36 7.06 35.46
N GLU A 220 -17.95 5.97 34.85
CA GLU A 220 -17.83 4.65 35.51
C GLU A 220 -16.78 4.67 36.62
N LYS A 221 -15.60 5.25 36.38
CA LYS A 221 -14.59 5.43 37.45
C LYS A 221 -15.10 6.29 38.62
N LYS A 222 -15.93 7.29 38.35
CA LYS A 222 -16.54 8.13 39.39
C LYS A 222 -17.62 7.37 40.18
N LEU A 223 -18.37 6.50 39.50
CA LEU A 223 -19.38 5.64 40.11
C LEU A 223 -18.76 4.56 40.99
N TYR A 224 -17.65 3.94 40.55
CA TYR A 224 -16.90 2.98 41.35
C TYR A 224 -16.20 3.63 42.56
N ALA A 225 -15.72 4.87 42.43
CA ALA A 225 -15.15 5.62 43.55
C ALA A 225 -16.19 6.08 44.60
N GLN A 226 -17.48 6.10 44.26
CA GLN A 226 -18.57 6.41 45.20
C GLN A 226 -19.13 5.19 45.94
N ASN A 227 -18.85 3.97 45.46
CA ASN A 227 -19.41 2.74 46.03
C ASN A 227 -18.47 2.02 47.00
N ASP A 228 -17.26 2.53 47.26
CA ASP A 228 -16.28 1.93 48.18
C ASP A 228 -16.40 2.45 49.62
N SER A 229 -17.64 2.70 50.07
CA SER A 229 -17.95 2.99 51.47
C SER A 229 -19.24 2.26 51.86
N THR A 230 -19.11 1.26 52.72
CA THR A 230 -20.22 0.47 53.30
C THR A 230 -20.23 0.65 54.83
N PRO A 231 -21.29 0.28 55.57
CA PRO A 231 -22.58 0.98 55.66
C PRO A 231 -23.04 1.16 57.13
N THR A 232 -24.01 2.04 57.43
CA THR A 232 -24.77 1.93 58.70
C THR A 232 -26.23 2.40 58.60
N SER A 233 -27.11 1.47 58.99
CA SER A 233 -28.53 1.52 59.43
C SER A 233 -29.31 2.85 59.47
N ALA A 234 -30.54 2.84 58.95
CA ALA A 234 -31.80 2.93 59.72
C ALA A 234 -33.03 3.07 58.79
N GLU A 235 -34.22 2.87 59.37
CA GLU A 235 -35.47 2.39 58.78
C GLU A 235 -36.41 3.43 58.14
N ALA A 236 -37.34 2.88 57.34
CA ALA A 236 -38.76 3.25 57.10
C ALA A 236 -39.18 4.67 56.66
N ASN A 237 -39.81 4.80 55.48
CA ASN A 237 -41.28 4.82 55.35
C ASN A 237 -41.79 5.06 53.90
N ASN A 238 -42.88 4.35 53.59
CA ASN A 238 -43.93 4.53 52.58
C ASN A 238 -44.11 5.91 51.90
N GLN A 239 -44.34 5.95 50.57
CA GLN A 239 -45.66 6.15 49.92
C GLN A 239 -45.56 6.50 48.41
N THR A 240 -46.32 5.75 47.60
CA THR A 240 -47.13 6.13 46.40
C THR A 240 -46.60 7.10 45.32
N GLY A 241 -46.69 6.67 44.06
CA GLY A 241 -46.89 7.57 42.91
C GLY A 241 -46.44 7.03 41.55
N LEU A 242 -47.30 6.31 40.84
CA LEU A 242 -47.30 6.29 39.36
C LEU A 242 -47.84 7.64 38.85
N PRO A 243 -47.35 8.16 37.71
CA PRO A 243 -48.18 7.97 36.52
C PRO A 243 -47.42 7.77 35.19
N GLN A 244 -48.22 7.26 34.25
CA GLN A 244 -48.00 7.00 32.83
C GLN A 244 -47.94 8.28 31.96
N SER A 245 -47.80 8.04 30.64
CA SER A 245 -48.16 8.88 29.48
C SER A 245 -47.04 9.80 28.96
N SER A 246 -46.88 10.06 27.66
CA SER A 246 -47.45 9.55 26.40
C SER A 246 -46.69 10.25 25.25
N GLU A 247 -46.63 9.58 24.11
CA GLU A 247 -46.51 10.06 22.72
C GLU A 247 -46.31 11.58 22.45
N SER A 248 -45.39 11.92 21.54
CA SER A 248 -45.78 12.15 20.13
C SER A 248 -44.60 12.58 19.26
N CYS A 249 -44.67 12.15 18.01
CA CYS A 249 -43.78 12.48 16.91
C CYS A 249 -44.38 13.63 16.11
N HIS A 250 -43.65 14.73 15.91
CA HIS A 250 -43.99 15.73 14.91
C HIS A 250 -42.81 15.93 13.96
N GLY A 251 -42.99 15.40 12.74
CA GLY A 251 -42.23 15.80 11.58
C GLY A 251 -42.84 17.07 10.99
N THR A 252 -41.98 17.92 10.44
CA THR A 252 -42.40 19.06 9.63
C THR A 252 -41.50 19.13 8.41
N SER A 253 -42.11 18.87 7.27
CA SER A 253 -41.61 19.14 5.92
C SER A 253 -41.96 20.59 5.57
N LEU A 254 -41.01 21.36 5.04
CA LEU A 254 -41.30 22.58 4.30
C LEU A 254 -40.34 22.74 3.11
N THR A 255 -40.94 23.03 1.97
CA THR A 255 -40.42 23.27 0.63
C THR A 255 -40.15 24.75 0.37
N ASN A 256 -39.52 25.04 -0.79
CA ASN A 256 -39.51 26.27 -1.64
C ASN A 256 -38.07 26.77 -1.90
N SER A 257 -37.47 26.59 -3.07
CA SER A 257 -37.67 27.23 -4.41
C SER A 257 -37.01 28.62 -4.54
N ASP A 258 -35.88 28.61 -5.27
CA ASP A 258 -35.36 29.51 -6.31
C ASP A 258 -35.58 31.03 -6.26
N GLU A 259 -34.47 31.79 -6.32
CA GLU A 259 -34.23 32.94 -7.23
C GLU A 259 -32.79 33.47 -7.05
N GLY A 260 -32.09 33.75 -8.15
CA GLY A 260 -30.68 34.15 -8.17
C GLY A 260 -30.45 35.66 -8.38
N LEU A 261 -29.21 36.11 -8.17
CA LEU A 261 -28.43 36.99 -9.08
C LEU A 261 -27.08 37.42 -8.48
N GLU A 262 -26.08 37.45 -9.36
CA GLU A 262 -24.84 38.28 -9.39
C GLU A 262 -23.47 37.61 -9.23
N GLU A 263 -22.77 37.60 -10.37
CA GLU A 263 -21.32 37.43 -10.54
C GLU A 263 -20.57 38.63 -9.95
N MET A 264 -19.45 38.38 -9.25
CA MET A 264 -18.17 39.11 -9.37
C MET A 264 -17.22 38.70 -8.25
N HIS A 265 -16.26 37.82 -8.58
CA HIS A 265 -14.82 38.08 -8.44
C HIS A 265 -14.04 36.77 -8.64
N GLY A 266 -13.23 36.74 -9.69
CA GLY A 266 -12.35 35.62 -10.01
C GLY A 266 -11.37 35.33 -8.89
N SER A 267 -11.55 34.17 -8.26
CA SER A 267 -10.49 33.45 -7.58
C SER A 267 -10.19 32.22 -8.43
N SER A 268 -9.10 32.26 -9.18
CA SER A 268 -8.64 31.13 -9.97
C SER A 268 -8.23 29.99 -9.03
N ASN A 269 -9.16 29.06 -8.84
CA ASN A 269 -8.95 27.84 -8.06
C ASN A 269 -7.88 27.00 -8.79
N PRO A 270 -6.73 26.65 -8.17
CA PRO A 270 -5.68 25.87 -8.83
C PRO A 270 -6.10 24.41 -9.13
N SER A 271 -7.32 24.02 -8.74
CA SER A 271 -7.96 22.74 -9.08
C SER A 271 -8.41 22.64 -10.54
N SER A 272 -8.92 23.72 -11.14
CA SER A 272 -9.55 23.62 -12.47
C SER A 272 -8.55 23.31 -13.60
N ASN A 273 -7.27 23.63 -13.42
CA ASN A 273 -6.22 23.33 -14.40
C ASN A 273 -5.75 21.85 -14.40
N ARG A 274 -6.29 20.99 -13.51
CA ARG A 274 -5.91 19.57 -13.42
C ARG A 274 -7.03 18.61 -13.80
N GLU A 275 -8.27 19.08 -13.77
CA GLU A 275 -9.43 18.32 -14.20
C GLU A 275 -9.26 17.85 -15.66
N GLY A 276 -9.66 16.61 -15.94
CA GLY A 276 -9.51 16.00 -17.27
C GLY A 276 -8.12 15.47 -17.64
N THR A 277 -7.07 15.74 -16.86
CA THR A 277 -5.76 15.11 -17.09
C THR A 277 -5.81 13.60 -16.84
N ALA A 278 -4.92 12.84 -17.48
CA ALA A 278 -4.81 11.38 -17.30
C ALA A 278 -4.67 10.97 -15.83
N GLY A 279 -3.85 11.71 -15.06
CA GLY A 279 -3.69 11.51 -13.62
C GLY A 279 -4.96 11.77 -12.82
N TRP A 280 -5.67 12.85 -13.15
CA TRP A 280 -6.94 13.16 -12.51
C TRP A 280 -8.01 12.11 -12.81
N LYS A 281 -8.12 11.65 -14.07
CA LYS A 281 -9.09 10.62 -14.48
C LYS A 281 -8.90 9.30 -13.73
N ILE A 282 -7.68 8.77 -13.64
CA ILE A 282 -7.45 7.52 -12.90
C ILE A 282 -7.67 7.71 -11.39
N SER A 283 -7.34 8.87 -10.84
CA SER A 283 -7.49 9.14 -9.40
C SER A 283 -8.96 9.30 -8.97
N ASN A 284 -9.82 9.79 -9.86
CA ASN A 284 -11.27 9.85 -9.65
C ASN A 284 -12.00 8.62 -10.20
N SER A 285 -11.28 7.58 -10.63
CA SER A 285 -11.89 6.31 -11.04
C SER A 285 -12.09 5.37 -9.83
N PRO A 286 -13.04 4.42 -9.91
CA PRO A 286 -13.20 3.38 -8.90
C PRO A 286 -11.99 2.44 -8.74
N TRP A 287 -11.03 2.49 -9.68
CA TRP A 287 -9.75 1.78 -9.63
C TRP A 287 -8.68 2.49 -8.77
N ASN A 288 -8.96 3.67 -8.22
CA ASN A 288 -8.07 4.29 -7.25
C ASN A 288 -7.94 3.38 -6.02
N LEU A 289 -6.73 2.89 -5.75
CA LEU A 289 -6.47 1.92 -4.69
C LEU A 289 -6.77 2.46 -3.27
N GLN A 290 -6.94 3.78 -3.12
CA GLN A 290 -7.38 4.38 -1.86
C GLN A 290 -8.85 4.11 -1.54
N VAL A 291 -9.69 3.78 -2.53
CA VAL A 291 -11.14 3.58 -2.36
C VAL A 291 -11.61 2.18 -2.70
N ILE A 292 -10.86 1.43 -3.51
CA ILE A 292 -11.31 0.14 -4.06
C ILE A 292 -11.68 -0.91 -2.99
N ALA A 293 -10.95 -0.94 -1.87
CA ALA A 293 -11.26 -1.84 -0.75
C ALA A 293 -12.66 -1.60 -0.17
N ARG A 294 -13.22 -0.40 -0.37
CA ARG A 294 -14.54 0.01 0.13
C ARG A 294 -15.62 0.04 -0.95
N SER A 295 -15.29 -0.32 -2.19
CA SER A 295 -16.24 -0.39 -3.30
C SER A 295 -17.37 -1.38 -3.02
N TYR A 296 -18.52 -1.18 -3.69
CA TYR A 296 -19.60 -2.16 -3.70
C TYR A 296 -19.08 -3.51 -4.24
N GLY A 297 -19.47 -4.61 -3.60
CA GLY A 297 -18.96 -5.95 -3.90
C GLY A 297 -17.69 -6.36 -3.14
N SER A 298 -16.93 -5.41 -2.56
CA SER A 298 -15.80 -5.76 -1.69
C SER A 298 -16.27 -6.15 -0.27
N LEU A 299 -15.82 -7.30 0.26
CA LEU A 299 -16.07 -7.70 1.64
C LEU A 299 -15.34 -6.82 2.66
N THR A 300 -14.17 -6.28 2.30
CA THR A 300 -13.38 -5.43 3.20
C THR A 300 -14.05 -4.08 3.46
N ARG A 301 -15.12 -3.73 2.71
CA ARG A 301 -15.95 -2.55 2.97
C ARG A 301 -16.57 -2.54 4.38
N TYR A 302 -16.83 -3.71 4.96
CA TYR A 302 -17.44 -3.86 6.28
C TYR A 302 -16.44 -3.78 7.45
N MET A 303 -15.12 -3.76 7.17
CA MET A 303 -14.11 -3.66 8.21
C MET A 303 -14.16 -2.28 8.92
N PRO A 304 -14.31 -2.20 10.25
CA PRO A 304 -14.46 -0.92 10.94
C PRO A 304 -13.17 -0.10 11.00
N ASP A 305 -12.01 -0.76 10.88
CA ASP A 305 -10.70 -0.14 11.01
C ASP A 305 -10.01 0.03 9.66
N GLU A 306 -9.06 0.96 9.63
CA GLU A 306 -8.10 1.10 8.54
C GLU A 306 -6.88 0.25 8.87
N ILE A 307 -6.71 -0.81 8.09
CA ILE A 307 -5.60 -1.73 8.16
C ILE A 307 -4.66 -1.40 7.00
N PRO A 308 -3.44 -0.90 7.25
CA PRO A 308 -2.41 -0.68 6.24
C PRO A 308 -2.13 -1.93 5.41
N GLY A 309 -2.05 -1.80 4.10
CA GLY A 309 -1.86 -2.92 3.17
C GLY A 309 -3.16 -3.66 2.79
N VAL A 310 -4.20 -3.62 3.63
CA VAL A 310 -5.46 -4.33 3.36
C VAL A 310 -6.59 -3.39 2.92
N THR A 311 -6.84 -2.33 3.69
CA THR A 311 -7.94 -1.37 3.43
C THR A 311 -7.46 0.03 3.10
N SER A 312 -6.16 0.29 3.28
CA SER A 312 -5.47 1.50 2.85
C SER A 312 -4.19 1.09 2.12
N PRO A 313 -3.91 1.66 0.94
CA PRO A 313 -2.80 1.21 0.11
C PRO A 313 -1.44 1.59 0.70
N MET A 314 -0.42 0.85 0.28
CA MET A 314 0.98 1.12 0.61
C MET A 314 1.77 1.38 -0.68
N VAL A 315 2.79 2.22 -0.56
CA VAL A 315 3.70 2.58 -1.66
C VAL A 315 4.96 1.74 -1.57
N TYR A 316 5.38 1.24 -2.73
CA TYR A 316 6.66 0.54 -2.92
C TYR A 316 7.52 1.35 -3.88
N ILE A 317 8.75 1.68 -3.45
CA ILE A 317 9.73 2.44 -4.21
C ILE A 317 10.95 1.54 -4.40
N GLY A 318 11.20 1.12 -5.64
CA GLY A 318 12.27 0.19 -5.98
C GLY A 318 13.33 0.81 -6.89
N MET A 319 14.49 0.16 -6.92
CA MET A 319 15.55 0.38 -7.89
C MET A 319 15.85 -0.90 -8.68
N LEU A 320 16.78 -0.83 -9.64
CA LEU A 320 17.20 -2.01 -10.40
C LEU A 320 17.57 -3.15 -9.44
N PHE A 321 17.01 -4.34 -9.66
CA PHE A 321 17.18 -5.56 -8.87
C PHE A 321 16.60 -5.57 -7.45
N SER A 322 15.90 -4.51 -7.01
CA SER A 322 15.01 -4.65 -5.86
C SER A 322 13.95 -5.71 -6.13
N TRP A 323 13.72 -6.59 -5.15
CA TRP A 323 12.89 -7.78 -5.31
C TRP A 323 11.96 -8.00 -4.10
N PHE A 324 10.96 -8.85 -4.26
CA PHE A 324 10.11 -9.34 -3.18
C PHE A 324 10.13 -10.86 -3.22
N ALA A 325 10.22 -11.49 -2.05
CA ALA A 325 10.29 -12.93 -1.94
C ALA A 325 8.96 -13.59 -2.32
N TRP A 326 9.01 -14.89 -2.59
CA TRP A 326 7.80 -15.71 -2.69
C TRP A 326 6.96 -15.56 -1.42
N HIS A 327 5.70 -15.20 -1.60
CA HIS A 327 4.72 -15.06 -0.53
C HIS A 327 3.32 -15.27 -1.09
N VAL A 328 2.36 -15.50 -0.19
CA VAL A 328 0.93 -15.36 -0.42
C VAL A 328 0.43 -14.19 0.42
N GLU A 329 -0.63 -13.56 -0.02
CA GLU A 329 -1.23 -12.43 0.70
C GLU A 329 -1.90 -12.89 1.99
N ASP A 330 -1.95 -12.01 2.99
CA ASP A 330 -2.61 -12.30 4.25
C ASP A 330 -4.08 -12.69 4.02
N HIS A 331 -4.51 -13.78 4.67
CA HIS A 331 -5.85 -14.36 4.48
C HIS A 331 -6.19 -14.72 3.03
N GLU A 332 -5.18 -14.95 2.18
CA GLU A 332 -5.36 -15.28 0.76
C GLU A 332 -6.21 -14.24 0.01
N LEU A 333 -6.15 -12.99 0.45
CA LEU A 333 -6.86 -11.89 -0.18
C LEU A 333 -6.32 -11.61 -1.58
N HIS A 334 -7.18 -11.04 -2.42
CA HIS A 334 -6.74 -10.48 -3.70
C HIS A 334 -5.82 -9.27 -3.46
N SER A 335 -4.71 -9.22 -4.20
CA SER A 335 -3.78 -8.09 -4.21
C SER A 335 -3.87 -7.33 -5.53
N LEU A 336 -4.01 -6.01 -5.43
CA LEU A 336 -4.04 -5.11 -6.58
C LEU A 336 -2.82 -4.19 -6.53
N ASN A 337 -1.96 -4.30 -7.54
CA ASN A 337 -0.76 -3.48 -7.66
C ASN A 337 -0.87 -2.51 -8.85
N PHE A 338 -0.63 -1.21 -8.61
CA PHE A 338 -0.60 -0.20 -9.66
C PHE A 338 0.79 0.41 -9.80
N LEU A 339 1.42 0.21 -10.96
CA LEU A 339 2.70 0.84 -11.29
C LEU A 339 2.49 2.28 -11.75
N HIS A 340 2.63 3.24 -10.82
CA HIS A 340 2.42 4.66 -11.13
C HIS A 340 3.41 5.26 -12.14
N THR A 341 4.69 4.97 -11.99
CA THR A 341 5.77 5.54 -12.82
C THR A 341 7.07 4.73 -12.64
N GLY A 342 8.04 4.94 -13.53
CA GLY A 342 9.35 4.29 -13.48
C GLY A 342 9.50 3.10 -14.42
N CYS A 343 10.51 2.27 -14.17
CA CYS A 343 10.82 1.08 -14.97
C CYS A 343 9.81 -0.06 -14.71
N PRO A 344 9.66 -1.01 -15.65
CA PRO A 344 8.80 -2.18 -15.46
C PRO A 344 9.17 -3.02 -14.23
N LYS A 345 8.18 -3.70 -13.67
CA LYS A 345 8.32 -4.68 -12.58
C LYS A 345 7.98 -6.07 -13.13
N THR A 346 8.88 -7.03 -12.99
CA THR A 346 8.67 -8.43 -13.39
C THR A 346 8.01 -9.19 -12.25
N TRP A 347 7.02 -10.02 -12.57
CA TRP A 347 6.29 -10.84 -11.62
C TRP A 347 6.35 -12.30 -12.05
N TYR A 348 6.51 -13.18 -11.07
CA TYR A 348 6.25 -14.61 -11.20
C TYR A 348 5.12 -14.97 -10.26
N ALA A 349 4.27 -15.90 -10.68
CA ALA A 349 3.16 -16.37 -9.87
C ALA A 349 3.03 -17.88 -10.00
N VAL A 350 2.48 -18.47 -8.95
CA VAL A 350 2.05 -19.86 -8.92
C VAL A 350 0.52 -19.84 -8.76
N PRO A 351 -0.24 -20.58 -9.57
CA PRO A 351 -1.69 -20.69 -9.40
C PRO A 351 -2.05 -21.23 -8.02
N GLY A 352 -3.18 -20.77 -7.46
CA GLY A 352 -3.64 -21.18 -6.12
C GLY A 352 -3.73 -22.71 -5.95
N ASP A 353 -4.26 -23.41 -6.97
CA ASP A 353 -4.37 -24.87 -6.98
C ASP A 353 -3.02 -25.61 -6.89
N SER A 354 -1.91 -24.91 -7.19
CA SER A 354 -0.55 -25.45 -7.12
C SER A 354 0.23 -24.98 -5.87
N ALA A 355 -0.40 -24.25 -4.95
CA ALA A 355 0.26 -23.69 -3.75
C ALA A 355 0.95 -24.79 -2.92
N SER A 356 0.24 -25.84 -2.53
CA SER A 356 0.82 -26.93 -1.71
C SER A 356 1.96 -27.66 -2.43
N SER A 357 1.86 -27.82 -3.75
CA SER A 357 2.94 -28.43 -4.54
C SER A 357 4.19 -27.54 -4.57
N PHE A 358 4.00 -26.23 -4.66
CA PHE A 358 5.09 -25.27 -4.60
C PHE A 358 5.76 -25.22 -3.23
N GLU A 359 4.98 -25.21 -2.14
CA GLU A 359 5.50 -25.29 -0.77
C GLU A 359 6.35 -26.55 -0.56
N GLU A 360 5.89 -27.69 -1.06
CA GLU A 360 6.62 -28.95 -0.99
C GLU A 360 7.95 -28.89 -1.77
N VAL A 361 7.96 -28.28 -2.95
CA VAL A 361 9.21 -28.04 -3.72
C VAL A 361 10.17 -27.17 -2.93
N ILE A 362 9.70 -26.09 -2.30
CA ILE A 362 10.55 -25.22 -1.47
C ILE A 362 11.09 -25.98 -0.24
N ARG A 363 10.25 -26.78 0.42
CA ARG A 363 10.64 -27.59 1.57
C ARG A 363 11.74 -28.60 1.21
N VAL A 364 11.58 -29.31 0.09
CA VAL A 364 12.50 -30.37 -0.34
C VAL A 364 13.76 -29.80 -0.99
N GLN A 365 13.61 -28.93 -2.00
CA GLN A 365 14.72 -28.42 -2.82
C GLN A 365 15.40 -27.20 -2.20
N GLY A 366 14.63 -26.33 -1.51
CA GLY A 366 15.16 -25.15 -0.83
C GLY A 366 15.84 -25.49 0.50
N TYR A 367 15.14 -26.25 1.35
CA TYR A 367 15.58 -26.54 2.74
C TYR A 367 16.05 -27.97 2.97
N GLY A 368 16.21 -28.79 1.93
CA GLY A 368 16.75 -30.15 2.05
C GLY A 368 15.84 -31.12 2.83
N GLY A 369 14.53 -30.84 2.91
CA GLY A 369 13.53 -31.75 3.48
C GLY A 369 13.53 -31.88 5.01
N GLN A 370 14.33 -31.09 5.75
CA GLN A 370 14.48 -31.20 7.20
C GLN A 370 13.41 -30.48 8.05
N LEU A 371 12.49 -29.75 7.41
CA LEU A 371 11.33 -29.19 8.10
C LEU A 371 10.25 -30.27 8.20
N GLY A 372 10.41 -31.15 9.19
CA GLY A 372 9.33 -32.02 9.67
C GLY A 372 8.31 -31.21 10.44
N HIS A 373 7.02 -31.56 10.29
CA HIS A 373 5.87 -30.98 10.97
C HIS A 373 6.18 -30.52 12.40
N ALA A 374 5.98 -29.23 12.66
CA ALA A 374 5.84 -28.66 13.99
C ALA A 374 4.35 -28.54 14.33
#